data_AF-A0A4R3ZQM1-F1
#
_entry.id   AF-A0A4R3ZQM1-F1
#
_cell.length_a   1.000
_cell.length_b   1.000
_cell.length_c   1.000
_cell.angle_alpha   90.00
_cell.angle_beta   90.00
_cell.angle_gamma   90.00
#
_symmetry.space_group_name_H-M   'P 1'
#
loop_
_entity.id
_entity.type
_entity.pdbx_description
1 polymer ?
#
loop_
_entity_poly.entity_id
_entity_poly.type
_entity_poly.pdbx_seq_one_letter_code
_entity_poly.pdbx_strand_id
1 'polypeptide(L)'
;MTYNSGDGRWGPDGKWHTSDYEPTPRRGTPGAVIALVAVLTVLAVGLLGVIAYLALRPGGIAGDGPGVAAAQSSSSSSSPSTSTPPPPVTETAYTTPPPRETVTVTREAPAPRLPRGGGQPAGADSSGWLSDSQARCNAGDPAAMIGRTTQASFSICVNPDNGRYYYRGSSGGAGVEIDDPTVTRTGAVVTNNDVLYSIDASGMSIYQGGELISSQPMLVLWTG
;
A
#
# COMPACT_ATOMS: atom_id res chain seq x y z
N MET A 1 25.35 -3.55 45.09
CA MET A 1 26.69 -3.64 44.47
C MET A 1 26.67 -4.85 43.57
N THR A 2 26.37 -4.65 42.29
CA THR A 2 26.32 -5.71 41.29
C THR A 2 27.57 -5.57 40.43
N TYR A 3 28.47 -6.55 40.51
CA TYR A 3 29.68 -6.58 39.69
C TYR A 3 29.30 -6.83 38.24
N ASN A 4 29.63 -5.88 37.36
CA ASN A 4 29.46 -6.02 35.93
C ASN A 4 30.55 -6.97 35.42
N SER A 5 30.16 -8.16 34.98
CA SER A 5 31.10 -9.15 34.45
C SER A 5 31.43 -8.75 33.01
N GLY A 6 32.55 -8.04 32.84
CA GLY A 6 33.06 -7.64 31.53
C GLY A 6 33.47 -8.86 30.68
N ASP A 7 33.10 -8.81 29.42
CA ASP A 7 33.41 -9.73 28.33
C ASP A 7 34.87 -9.57 27.88
N GLY A 8 35.79 -10.26 28.58
CA GLY A 8 37.19 -10.35 28.17
C GLY A 8 37.38 -11.33 27.00
N ARG A 9 38.29 -11.00 26.07
CA ARG A 9 38.66 -11.88 24.94
C ARG A 9 40.13 -12.28 25.04
N TRP A 10 40.42 -13.53 24.68
CA TRP A 10 41.78 -14.07 24.62
C TRP A 10 42.53 -13.57 23.37
N GLY A 11 43.69 -12.95 23.56
CA GLY A 11 44.52 -12.41 22.49
C GLY A 11 45.50 -13.46 21.90
N PRO A 12 45.97 -13.27 20.66
CA PRO A 12 46.95 -14.16 20.02
C PRO A 12 48.33 -14.15 20.69
N ASP A 13 48.57 -13.23 21.63
CA ASP A 13 49.82 -13.02 22.36
C ASP A 13 49.92 -13.82 23.66
N GLY A 14 48.95 -14.68 24.00
CA GLY A 14 49.02 -15.41 25.26
C GLY A 14 48.32 -14.72 26.43
N LYS A 15 47.63 -13.59 26.22
CA LYS A 15 47.19 -12.71 27.30
C LYS A 15 45.70 -12.37 27.24
N TRP A 16 45.12 -12.18 28.42
CA TRP A 16 43.76 -11.69 28.61
C TRP A 16 43.73 -10.18 28.49
N HIS A 17 42.92 -9.65 27.56
CA HIS A 17 42.69 -8.22 27.40
C HIS A 17 41.28 -7.88 27.92
N THR A 18 41.20 -7.00 28.91
CA THR A 18 39.94 -6.41 29.38
C THR A 18 39.64 -5.18 28.53
N SER A 19 38.53 -5.21 27.81
CA SER A 19 38.00 -4.03 27.13
C SER A 19 37.42 -3.09 28.18
N ASP A 20 38.18 -2.09 28.61
CA ASP A 20 37.61 -0.98 29.37
C ASP A 20 36.64 -0.23 28.44
N TYR A 21 35.34 -0.38 28.71
CA TYR A 21 34.30 0.33 27.98
C TYR A 21 34.41 1.81 28.33
N GLU A 22 35.06 2.60 27.46
CA GLU A 22 35.04 4.04 27.56
C GLU A 22 33.59 4.50 27.26
N PRO A 23 32.87 5.14 28.19
CA PRO A 23 31.53 5.60 27.92
C PRO A 23 31.59 6.67 26.82
N THR A 24 31.09 6.35 25.63
CA THR A 24 31.00 7.30 24.53
C THR A 24 30.25 8.56 25.00
N PRO A 25 30.76 9.78 24.73
CA PRO A 25 30.07 11.00 25.12
C PRO A 25 28.69 11.04 24.44
N ARG A 26 27.63 11.17 25.25
CA ARG A 26 26.25 11.36 24.75
C ARG A 26 26.24 12.56 23.81
N ARG A 27 26.06 12.30 22.52
CA ARG A 27 25.82 13.33 21.51
C ARG A 27 24.44 13.92 21.79
N GLY A 28 24.41 15.04 22.50
CA GLY A 28 23.18 15.75 22.84
C GLY A 28 22.37 16.08 21.59
N THR A 29 21.06 15.90 21.67
CA THR A 29 20.10 16.29 20.64
C THR A 29 20.34 17.77 20.30
N PRO A 30 20.62 18.13 19.04
CA PRO A 30 20.89 19.52 18.70
C PRO A 30 19.65 20.35 19.02
N GLY A 31 19.80 21.49 19.71
CA GLY A 31 18.68 22.33 20.17
C GLY A 31 17.70 22.74 19.06
N ALA A 32 18.14 22.70 17.80
CA ALA A 32 17.29 22.89 16.62
C ALA A 32 16.18 21.83 16.48
N VAL A 33 16.42 20.57 16.88
CA VAL A 33 15.41 19.50 16.83
C VAL A 33 14.35 19.70 17.90
N ILE A 34 14.74 20.14 19.10
CA ILE A 34 13.80 20.44 20.19
C ILE A 34 12.91 21.63 19.81
N ALA A 35 13.50 22.68 19.21
CA ALA A 35 12.74 23.83 18.72
C ALA A 35 11.76 23.44 17.60
N LEU A 36 12.18 22.58 16.65
CA LEU A 36 11.32 22.10 15.57
C LEU A 36 10.11 21.32 16.12
N VAL A 37 10.33 20.39 17.05
CA VAL A 37 9.24 19.60 17.67
C VAL A 37 8.28 20.51 18.45
N ALA A 38 8.79 21.53 19.16
CA ALA A 38 7.94 22.49 19.87
C ALA A 38 7.07 23.33 18.91
N VAL A 39 7.61 23.76 17.77
CA VAL A 39 6.84 24.51 16.76
C VAL A 39 5.78 23.63 16.11
N LEU A 40 6.13 22.38 15.74
CA LEU A 40 5.19 21.44 15.12
C LEU A 40 4.04 21.06 16.05
N THR A 41 4.32 20.88 17.34
CA THR A 41 3.29 20.56 18.34
C THR A 41 2.32 21.73 18.53
N VAL A 42 2.80 22.98 18.61
CA VAL A 42 1.93 24.16 18.71
C VAL A 42 1.07 24.32 17.46
N LEU A 43 1.63 24.10 16.27
CA LEU A 43 0.88 24.15 15.01
C LEU A 43 -0.22 23.08 14.94
N ALA A 44 0.10 21.83 15.32
CA ALA A 44 -0.86 20.74 15.32
C ALA A 44 -2.04 21.01 16.28
N VAL A 45 -1.76 21.48 17.49
CA VAL A 45 -2.80 21.84 18.47
C VAL A 45 -3.66 23.00 17.97
N GLY A 46 -3.05 24.02 17.35
CA GLY A 46 -3.78 25.13 16.73
C GLY A 46 -4.73 24.67 15.61
N LEU A 47 -4.26 23.78 14.73
CA LEU A 47 -5.05 23.22 13.63
C LEU A 47 -6.26 22.42 14.14
N LEU A 48 -6.05 21.56 15.14
CA LEU A 48 -7.13 20.80 15.77
C LEU A 48 -8.17 21.74 16.42
N GLY A 49 -7.72 22.83 17.05
CA GLY A 49 -8.61 23.85 17.61
C GLY A 49 -9.48 24.55 16.56
N VAL A 50 -8.91 24.89 15.40
CA VAL A 50 -9.66 25.51 14.28
C VAL A 50 -10.70 24.56 13.70
N ILE A 51 -10.33 23.29 13.49
CA ILE A 51 -11.25 22.26 12.98
C ILE A 51 -12.42 22.06 13.94
N ALA A 52 -12.14 21.92 15.25
CA ALA A 52 -13.18 21.82 16.27
C ALA A 52 -14.08 23.06 16.29
N TYR A 53 -13.49 24.26 16.20
CA TYR A 53 -14.26 25.51 16.14
C TYR A 53 -15.20 25.58 14.93
N LEU A 54 -14.76 25.14 13.74
CA LEU A 54 -15.58 25.11 12.54
C LEU A 54 -16.72 24.09 12.63
N ALA A 55 -16.45 22.90 13.19
CA ALA A 55 -17.47 21.86 13.38
C ALA A 55 -18.52 22.25 14.44
N LEU A 56 -18.15 23.05 15.43
CA LEU A 56 -19.03 23.55 16.50
C LEU A 56 -19.73 24.86 16.13
N ARG A 57 -19.52 25.43 14.93
CA ARG A 57 -20.26 26.62 14.50
C ARG A 57 -21.75 26.27 14.36
N PRO A 58 -22.65 26.91 15.12
CA PRO A 58 -24.08 26.79 14.90
C PRO A 58 -24.43 27.66 13.68
N GLY A 59 -24.43 27.03 12.52
CA GLY A 59 -24.75 27.64 11.22
C GLY A 59 -25.09 26.53 10.23
N GLY A 60 -26.25 25.91 10.44
CA GLY A 60 -26.69 24.72 9.71
C GLY A 60 -26.95 25.01 8.22
N ILE A 61 -26.41 24.14 7.37
CA ILE A 61 -26.88 23.94 6.01
C ILE A 61 -27.99 22.88 6.09
N ALA A 62 -29.21 23.32 6.39
CA ALA A 62 -30.40 22.49 6.28
C ALA A 62 -30.92 22.60 4.84
N GLY A 63 -30.85 21.49 4.11
CA GLY A 63 -31.28 21.43 2.72
C GLY A 63 -31.89 20.08 2.37
N ASP A 64 -32.87 19.63 3.15
CA ASP A 64 -33.77 18.53 2.77
C ASP A 64 -35.21 18.93 3.09
N GLY A 65 -35.94 19.34 2.07
CA GLY A 65 -37.38 19.57 2.14
C GLY A 65 -38.13 18.46 1.40
N PRO A 66 -38.97 17.65 2.07
CA PRO A 66 -39.95 16.81 1.39
C PRO A 66 -41.18 17.67 1.08
N GLY A 67 -41.30 18.12 -0.16
CA GLY A 67 -42.42 18.93 -0.65
C GLY A 67 -43.22 18.22 -1.73
N VAL A 68 -43.97 17.17 -1.36
CA VAL A 68 -45.08 16.67 -2.19
C VAL A 68 -46.36 17.31 -1.66
N ALA A 69 -46.83 18.35 -2.34
CA ALA A 69 -48.16 18.89 -2.15
C ALA A 69 -48.71 19.48 -3.45
N ALA A 70 -49.80 18.85 -3.89
CA ALA A 70 -51.01 19.43 -4.48
C ALA A 70 -50.94 20.21 -5.82
N ALA A 71 -51.63 19.61 -6.78
CA ALA A 71 -52.38 20.21 -7.88
C ALA A 71 -52.84 21.67 -7.69
N GLN A 72 -52.80 22.45 -8.77
CA GLN A 72 -54.04 22.95 -9.37
C GLN A 72 -53.85 23.47 -10.79
N SER A 73 -54.91 23.27 -11.54
CA SER A 73 -55.18 23.62 -12.92
C SER A 73 -55.08 25.11 -13.20
N SER A 74 -54.61 25.45 -14.40
CA SER A 74 -54.94 26.72 -15.05
C SER A 74 -55.39 26.42 -16.48
N SER A 75 -56.69 26.59 -16.66
CA SER A 75 -57.45 26.56 -17.90
C SER A 75 -57.13 27.75 -18.81
N SER A 76 -57.10 27.52 -20.12
CA SER A 76 -57.43 28.53 -21.11
C SER A 76 -58.15 27.90 -22.30
N SER A 77 -59.40 28.33 -22.46
CA SER A 77 -60.33 28.01 -23.53
C SER A 77 -60.08 28.88 -24.77
N SER A 78 -60.23 28.30 -25.97
CA SER A 78 -60.82 28.97 -27.13
C SER A 78 -61.23 27.97 -28.23
N SER A 79 -62.52 28.03 -28.59
CA SER A 79 -63.24 27.28 -29.64
C SER A 79 -62.93 27.80 -31.06
N PRO A 80 -63.70 27.44 -32.11
CA PRO A 80 -63.79 26.14 -32.78
C PRO A 80 -63.50 26.27 -34.30
N SER A 81 -63.06 25.20 -34.95
CA SER A 81 -63.09 25.13 -36.42
C SER A 81 -63.58 23.75 -36.86
N THR A 82 -64.71 23.77 -37.55
CA THR A 82 -65.36 22.67 -38.24
C THR A 82 -64.46 22.20 -39.39
N SER A 83 -64.05 20.93 -39.37
CA SER A 83 -63.59 20.26 -40.58
C SER A 83 -63.94 18.76 -40.54
N THR A 84 -64.63 18.38 -41.60
CA THR A 84 -64.99 17.06 -42.13
C THR A 84 -64.16 15.85 -41.65
N PRO A 85 -64.78 14.69 -41.33
CA PRO A 85 -64.04 13.49 -40.98
C PRO A 85 -63.40 12.81 -42.21
N PRO A 86 -62.09 12.52 -42.21
CA PRO A 86 -61.49 11.57 -43.15
C PRO A 86 -61.77 10.11 -42.72
N PRO A 87 -61.71 9.13 -43.65
CA PRO A 87 -62.06 7.73 -43.39
C PRO A 87 -61.13 7.06 -42.36
N PRO A 88 -61.56 5.95 -41.72
CA PRO A 88 -60.76 5.26 -40.72
C PRO A 88 -59.48 4.69 -41.35
N VAL A 89 -58.33 5.11 -40.82
CA VAL A 89 -57.03 4.51 -41.16
C VAL A 89 -56.72 3.45 -40.11
N THR A 90 -56.63 2.20 -40.55
CA THR A 90 -56.11 1.10 -39.74
C THR A 90 -54.60 1.27 -39.61
N GLU A 91 -54.13 1.64 -38.42
CA GLU A 91 -52.70 1.79 -38.14
C GLU A 91 -52.17 0.51 -37.48
N THR A 92 -51.27 -0.18 -38.19
CA THR A 92 -50.55 -1.33 -37.66
C THR A 92 -49.45 -0.83 -36.73
N ALA A 93 -49.60 -1.02 -35.43
CA ALA A 93 -48.55 -0.71 -34.45
C ALA A 93 -47.34 -1.63 -34.66
N TYR A 94 -46.19 -1.04 -34.99
CA TYR A 94 -44.91 -1.75 -34.98
C TYR A 94 -44.35 -1.73 -33.54
N THR A 95 -44.19 -2.92 -32.95
CA THR A 95 -43.52 -3.06 -31.64
C THR A 95 -42.00 -2.93 -31.86
N THR A 96 -41.37 -1.96 -31.20
CA THR A 96 -39.91 -1.85 -31.16
C THR A 96 -39.36 -2.97 -30.28
N PRO A 97 -38.43 -3.81 -30.77
CA PRO A 97 -37.83 -4.84 -29.94
C PRO A 97 -37.08 -4.21 -28.76
N PRO A 98 -37.15 -4.78 -27.54
CA PRO A 98 -36.46 -4.24 -26.38
C PRO A 98 -34.94 -4.25 -26.59
N PRO A 99 -34.20 -3.27 -26.04
CA PRO A 99 -32.75 -3.19 -26.16
C PRO A 99 -32.10 -4.44 -25.56
N ARG A 100 -31.21 -5.11 -26.33
CA ARG A 100 -30.38 -6.20 -25.82
C ARG A 100 -29.31 -5.63 -24.89
N GLU A 101 -29.38 -5.99 -23.62
CA GLU A 101 -28.25 -5.81 -22.69
C GLU A 101 -27.09 -6.71 -23.13
N THR A 102 -25.93 -6.09 -23.35
CA THR A 102 -24.68 -6.80 -23.61
C THR A 102 -23.94 -6.94 -22.28
N VAL A 103 -23.86 -8.17 -21.76
CA VAL A 103 -23.12 -8.45 -20.52
C VAL A 103 -21.64 -8.61 -20.86
N THR A 104 -20.83 -7.62 -20.50
CA THR A 104 -19.37 -7.70 -20.65
C THR A 104 -18.79 -8.49 -19.48
N VAL A 105 -18.37 -9.74 -19.73
CA VAL A 105 -17.66 -10.55 -18.76
C VAL A 105 -16.16 -10.24 -18.85
N THR A 106 -15.66 -9.42 -17.92
CA THR A 106 -14.22 -9.17 -17.78
C THR A 106 -13.58 -10.39 -17.12
N ARG A 107 -12.84 -11.18 -17.90
CA ARG A 107 -12.05 -12.31 -17.38
C ARG A 107 -10.65 -11.82 -17.04
N GLU A 108 -10.19 -12.15 -15.83
CA GLU A 108 -8.84 -11.85 -15.37
C GLU A 108 -7.80 -12.50 -16.31
N ALA A 109 -6.78 -11.72 -16.70
CA ALA A 109 -5.75 -12.16 -17.62
C ALA A 109 -4.92 -13.29 -16.99
N PRO A 110 -4.51 -14.31 -17.77
CA PRO A 110 -3.64 -15.37 -17.24
C PRO A 110 -2.34 -14.78 -16.67
N ALA A 111 -2.01 -15.17 -15.43
CA ALA A 111 -0.76 -14.76 -14.80
C ALA A 111 0.46 -15.16 -15.66
N PRO A 112 1.46 -14.28 -15.83
CA PRO A 112 2.71 -14.62 -16.50
C PRO A 112 3.35 -15.86 -15.88
N ARG A 113 3.77 -16.83 -16.70
CA ARG A 113 4.49 -18.01 -16.21
C ARG A 113 5.94 -17.61 -15.93
N LEU A 114 6.34 -17.74 -14.66
CA LEU A 114 7.70 -17.49 -14.21
C LEU A 114 8.70 -18.50 -14.83
N PRO A 115 9.87 -18.07 -15.33
CA PRO A 115 10.95 -18.97 -15.68
C PRO A 115 11.41 -19.73 -14.44
N ARG A 116 11.25 -21.06 -14.43
CA ARG A 116 11.89 -21.93 -13.42
C ARG A 116 13.33 -22.20 -13.84
N GLY A 117 14.22 -21.22 -13.64
CA GLY A 117 15.66 -21.39 -13.81
C GLY A 117 16.32 -21.44 -12.44
N GLY A 118 17.22 -22.42 -12.21
CA GLY A 118 17.93 -22.60 -10.94
C GLY A 118 18.99 -21.54 -10.59
N GLY A 119 18.94 -20.38 -11.23
CA GLY A 119 19.83 -19.24 -10.98
C GLY A 119 19.03 -18.00 -10.60
N GLN A 120 19.70 -16.99 -10.04
CA GLN A 120 19.08 -15.73 -9.67
C GLN A 120 18.43 -15.04 -10.89
N PRO A 121 17.41 -14.18 -10.68
CA PRO A 121 16.79 -13.41 -11.76
C PRO A 121 17.82 -12.60 -12.55
N ALA A 122 17.60 -12.42 -13.86
CA ALA A 122 18.46 -11.56 -14.67
C ALA A 122 18.52 -10.13 -14.08
N GLY A 123 19.73 -9.62 -13.85
CA GLY A 123 19.95 -8.32 -13.20
C GLY A 123 19.96 -8.36 -11.67
N ALA A 124 19.97 -9.56 -11.08
CA ALA A 124 20.19 -9.78 -9.65
C ALA A 124 21.42 -10.69 -9.43
N ASP A 125 21.98 -10.61 -8.23
CA ASP A 125 23.01 -11.52 -7.73
C ASP A 125 22.57 -12.14 -6.38
N SER A 126 23.50 -12.75 -5.65
CA SER A 126 23.22 -13.37 -4.35
C SER A 126 22.70 -12.41 -3.29
N SER A 127 22.78 -11.10 -3.48
CA SER A 127 22.34 -10.08 -2.52
C SER A 127 21.14 -9.27 -3.04
N GLY A 128 20.49 -9.71 -4.13
CA GLY A 128 19.32 -9.05 -4.69
C GLY A 128 19.62 -8.25 -5.96
N TRP A 129 18.79 -7.24 -6.24
CA TRP A 129 18.85 -6.48 -7.48
C TRP A 129 20.13 -5.61 -7.59
N LEU A 130 20.77 -5.63 -8.76
CA LEU A 130 21.99 -4.85 -9.01
C LEU A 130 21.69 -3.38 -9.30
N SER A 131 20.60 -3.10 -10.02
CA SER A 131 20.22 -1.75 -10.47
C SER A 131 19.26 -1.03 -9.51
N ASP A 132 18.84 -1.69 -8.44
CA ASP A 132 17.86 -1.18 -7.48
C ASP A 132 18.37 -1.39 -6.06
N SER A 133 19.07 -0.39 -5.53
CA SER A 133 19.69 -0.44 -4.20
C SER A 133 18.66 -0.50 -3.08
N GLN A 134 17.43 -0.03 -3.30
CA GLN A 134 16.36 -0.08 -2.31
C GLN A 134 15.82 -1.50 -2.17
N ALA A 135 15.76 -2.26 -3.26
CA ALA A 135 15.38 -3.67 -3.25
C ALA A 135 16.58 -4.64 -3.11
N ARG A 136 17.78 -4.13 -2.80
CA ARG A 136 19.00 -4.91 -2.55
C ARG A 136 19.24 -5.10 -1.06
N CYS A 137 19.76 -6.26 -0.68
CA CYS A 137 20.18 -6.54 0.68
C CYS A 137 21.32 -5.62 1.14
N ASN A 138 21.29 -5.23 2.41
CA ASN A 138 22.32 -4.41 3.04
C ASN A 138 23.67 -5.12 3.04
N ALA A 139 24.76 -4.37 2.94
CA ALA A 139 26.14 -4.86 3.09
C ALA A 139 26.53 -6.10 2.25
N GLY A 140 25.76 -6.46 1.22
CA GLY A 140 25.99 -7.68 0.45
C GLY A 140 25.44 -8.95 1.13
N ASP A 141 24.63 -8.81 2.16
CA ASP A 141 23.91 -9.90 2.82
C ASP A 141 23.19 -10.80 1.81
N PRO A 142 23.14 -12.11 2.04
CA PRO A 142 22.51 -13.03 1.11
C PRO A 142 20.99 -12.82 1.07
N ALA A 143 20.43 -12.88 -0.14
CA ALA A 143 19.00 -12.95 -0.37
C ALA A 143 18.53 -14.41 -0.28
N ALA A 144 17.48 -14.65 0.48
CA ALA A 144 16.72 -15.89 0.47
C ALA A 144 15.57 -15.86 -0.54
N MET A 145 15.13 -14.67 -0.95
CA MET A 145 14.13 -14.49 -1.98
C MET A 145 14.41 -13.22 -2.76
N ILE A 146 14.21 -13.25 -4.08
CA ILE A 146 14.34 -12.08 -4.95
C ILE A 146 13.14 -12.09 -5.89
N GLY A 147 12.41 -10.99 -5.94
CA GLY A 147 11.22 -10.90 -6.78
C GLY A 147 11.02 -9.52 -7.41
N ARG A 148 10.26 -9.52 -8.51
CA ARG A 148 9.75 -8.31 -9.13
C ARG A 148 8.31 -8.55 -9.54
N THR A 149 7.44 -7.65 -9.12
CA THR A 149 6.04 -7.59 -9.51
C THR A 149 5.87 -6.57 -10.63
N THR A 150 4.63 -6.36 -11.07
CA THR A 150 4.29 -5.28 -12.01
C THR A 150 4.53 -3.88 -11.45
N GLN A 151 4.68 -3.70 -10.13
CA GLN A 151 4.77 -2.37 -9.48
C GLN A 151 5.95 -2.22 -8.52
N ALA A 152 6.63 -3.31 -8.14
CA ALA A 152 7.68 -3.29 -7.14
C ALA A 152 8.79 -4.29 -7.43
N SER A 153 10.00 -3.98 -6.98
CA SER A 153 11.09 -4.95 -6.83
C SER A 153 11.29 -5.22 -5.34
N PHE A 154 11.67 -6.44 -4.97
CA PHE A 154 12.00 -6.75 -3.59
C PHE A 154 13.06 -7.85 -3.46
N SER A 155 13.68 -7.89 -2.28
CA SER A 155 14.46 -9.02 -1.78
C SER A 155 14.07 -9.32 -0.33
N ILE A 156 14.04 -10.60 0.05
CA ILE A 156 14.05 -11.02 1.44
C ILE A 156 15.46 -11.51 1.75
N CYS A 157 16.08 -10.85 2.71
CA CYS A 157 17.48 -10.96 3.03
C CYS A 157 17.68 -11.68 4.35
N VAL A 158 18.84 -12.29 4.54
CA VAL A 158 19.26 -12.90 5.80
C VAL A 158 20.42 -12.11 6.36
N ASN A 159 20.24 -11.54 7.55
CA ASN A 159 21.36 -10.95 8.28
C ASN A 159 22.30 -12.09 8.74
N PRO A 160 23.58 -12.10 8.30
CA PRO A 160 24.49 -13.21 8.60
C PRO A 160 24.90 -13.28 10.07
N ASP A 161 24.78 -12.20 10.84
CA ASP A 161 25.21 -12.14 12.23
C ASP A 161 24.21 -12.82 13.18
N ASN A 162 22.91 -12.78 12.86
CA ASN A 162 21.85 -13.31 13.71
C ASN A 162 20.87 -14.26 13.01
N GLY A 163 21.00 -14.45 11.69
CA GLY A 163 20.14 -15.31 10.88
C GLY A 163 18.71 -14.77 10.70
N ARG A 164 18.40 -13.56 11.17
CA ARG A 164 17.06 -12.97 11.04
C ARG A 164 16.83 -12.50 9.62
N TYR A 165 15.59 -12.69 9.17
CA TYR A 165 15.17 -12.16 7.89
C TYR A 165 14.85 -10.67 8.00
N TYR A 166 15.05 -9.94 6.91
CA TYR A 166 14.50 -8.61 6.72
C TYR A 166 14.10 -8.43 5.25
N TYR A 167 13.05 -7.65 5.02
CA TYR A 167 12.53 -7.32 3.70
C TYR A 167 13.14 -6.01 3.21
N ARG A 168 13.50 -5.96 1.92
CA ARG A 168 13.91 -4.77 1.19
C ARG A 168 13.03 -4.64 -0.04
N GLY A 169 12.23 -3.58 -0.10
CA GLY A 169 11.32 -3.34 -1.22
C GLY A 169 11.50 -1.98 -1.84
N SER A 170 11.25 -1.87 -3.15
CA SER A 170 11.17 -0.60 -3.86
C SER A 170 9.94 -0.54 -4.74
N SER A 171 9.21 0.58 -4.69
CA SER A 171 8.18 0.92 -5.65
C SER A 171 8.33 2.39 -6.06
N GLY A 172 8.36 2.67 -7.36
CA GLY A 172 8.58 4.02 -7.87
C GLY A 172 9.90 4.67 -7.44
N GLY A 173 10.91 3.87 -7.05
CA GLY A 173 12.19 4.35 -6.53
C GLY A 173 12.21 4.68 -5.03
N ALA A 174 11.07 4.66 -4.36
CA ALA A 174 11.00 4.77 -2.90
C ALA A 174 11.23 3.38 -2.27
N GLY A 175 12.13 3.31 -1.29
CA GLY A 175 12.47 2.07 -0.59
C GLY A 175 11.81 1.94 0.78
N VAL A 176 11.61 0.69 1.20
CA VAL A 176 11.25 0.34 2.58
C VAL A 176 12.04 -0.88 3.03
N GLU A 177 12.43 -0.86 4.30
CA GLU A 177 13.02 -1.99 5.00
C GLU A 177 12.11 -2.39 6.16
N ILE A 178 11.86 -3.69 6.31
CA ILE A 178 10.97 -4.23 7.35
C ILE A 178 11.61 -5.47 7.94
N ASP A 179 11.77 -5.49 9.26
CA ASP A 179 12.34 -6.62 9.99
C ASP A 179 11.37 -7.80 10.12
N ASP A 180 11.92 -9.00 10.32
CA ASP A 180 11.20 -10.24 10.68
C ASP A 180 10.02 -10.63 9.78
N PRO A 181 10.15 -10.65 8.44
CA PRO A 181 9.15 -11.29 7.62
C PRO A 181 9.06 -12.80 7.96
N THR A 182 7.84 -13.33 7.97
CA THR A 182 7.63 -14.78 8.08
C THR A 182 7.88 -15.41 6.72
N VAL A 183 8.97 -16.16 6.59
CA VAL A 183 9.37 -16.80 5.33
C VAL A 183 8.97 -18.27 5.32
N THR A 184 8.45 -18.72 4.18
CA THR A 184 8.15 -20.12 3.88
C THR A 184 8.88 -20.54 2.62
N ARG A 185 8.81 -21.83 2.25
CA ARG A 185 9.42 -22.33 1.02
C ARG A 185 8.87 -21.66 -0.25
N THR A 186 7.61 -21.24 -0.23
CA THR A 186 6.89 -20.82 -1.45
C THR A 186 6.57 -19.33 -1.47
N GLY A 187 6.90 -18.59 -0.42
CA GLY A 187 6.42 -17.24 -0.24
C GLY A 187 6.79 -16.66 1.13
N ALA A 188 6.30 -15.47 1.39
CA ALA A 188 6.55 -14.78 2.64
C ALA A 188 5.39 -13.86 3.01
N VAL A 189 5.28 -13.59 4.31
CA VAL A 189 4.39 -12.57 4.86
C VAL A 189 5.26 -11.51 5.53
N VAL A 190 5.14 -10.27 5.05
CA VAL A 190 5.84 -9.10 5.61
C VAL A 190 4.81 -8.22 6.31
N THR A 191 5.09 -7.73 7.50
CA THR A 191 4.13 -6.90 8.24
C THR A 191 4.82 -5.65 8.78
N ASN A 192 4.20 -4.50 8.54
CA ASN A 192 4.64 -3.22 9.08
C ASN A 192 3.41 -2.45 9.57
N ASN A 193 3.26 -2.38 10.90
CA ASN A 193 2.07 -1.85 11.56
C ASN A 193 0.78 -2.53 11.06
N ASP A 194 -0.14 -1.78 10.46
CA ASP A 194 -1.43 -2.23 9.93
C ASP A 194 -1.34 -2.72 8.47
N VAL A 195 -0.14 -2.73 7.87
CA VAL A 195 0.08 -3.15 6.48
C VAL A 195 0.72 -4.54 6.41
N LEU A 196 0.13 -5.43 5.60
CA LEU A 196 0.59 -6.80 5.37
C LEU A 196 0.86 -7.04 3.89
N TYR A 197 2.02 -7.59 3.56
CA TYR A 197 2.37 -8.02 2.21
C TYR A 197 2.35 -9.55 2.19
N SER A 198 1.43 -10.14 1.43
CA SER A 198 1.39 -11.58 1.17
C SER A 198 2.05 -11.84 -0.17
N ILE A 199 3.18 -12.55 -0.16
CA ILE A 199 4.03 -12.78 -1.33
C ILE A 199 4.07 -14.26 -1.64
N ASP A 200 3.81 -14.61 -2.90
CA ASP A 200 4.03 -15.94 -3.44
C ASP A 200 4.38 -15.89 -4.94
N ALA A 201 4.45 -17.06 -5.58
CA ALA A 201 4.77 -17.16 -7.01
C ALA A 201 3.72 -16.54 -7.95
N SER A 202 2.50 -16.27 -7.47
CA SER A 202 1.46 -15.61 -8.27
C SER A 202 1.56 -14.09 -8.21
N GLY A 203 2.01 -13.53 -7.07
CA GLY A 203 2.07 -12.09 -6.90
C GLY A 203 2.39 -11.62 -5.49
N MET A 204 2.18 -10.32 -5.29
CA MET A 204 2.17 -9.66 -4.00
C MET A 204 0.80 -9.00 -3.80
N SER A 205 0.10 -9.41 -2.74
CA SER A 205 -1.12 -8.75 -2.27
C SER A 205 -0.79 -7.92 -1.05
N ILE A 206 -1.20 -6.64 -1.05
CA ILE A 206 -0.95 -5.69 0.03
C ILE A 206 -2.28 -5.36 0.69
N TYR A 207 -2.35 -5.60 1.99
CA TYR A 207 -3.51 -5.31 2.82
C TYR A 207 -3.20 -4.18 3.79
N GLN A 208 -4.17 -3.31 4.06
CA GLN A 208 -4.09 -2.32 5.13
C GLN A 208 -5.35 -2.43 5.99
N GLY A 209 -5.19 -2.63 7.30
CA GLY A 209 -6.33 -2.83 8.21
C GLY A 209 -7.22 -4.03 7.83
N GLY A 210 -6.69 -4.99 7.08
CA GLY A 210 -7.42 -6.16 6.55
C GLY A 210 -8.07 -5.97 5.19
N GLU A 211 -8.07 -4.76 4.62
CA GLU A 211 -8.59 -4.48 3.27
C GLU A 211 -7.48 -4.62 2.22
N LEU A 212 -7.76 -5.28 1.09
CA LEU A 212 -6.82 -5.41 -0.02
C LEU A 212 -6.71 -4.05 -0.75
N ILE A 213 -5.55 -3.39 -0.63
CA ILE A 213 -5.29 -2.10 -1.25
C ILE A 213 -4.43 -2.19 -2.52
N SER A 214 -3.75 -3.31 -2.75
CA SER A 214 -2.99 -3.56 -3.98
C SER A 214 -2.86 -5.04 -4.29
N SER A 215 -3.00 -5.41 -5.56
CA SER A 215 -2.67 -6.75 -6.07
C SER A 215 -1.73 -6.62 -7.25
N GLN A 216 -0.55 -7.25 -7.15
CA GLN A 216 0.54 -7.07 -8.08
C GLN A 216 1.00 -8.44 -8.60
N PRO A 217 0.72 -8.79 -9.87
CA PRO A 217 1.20 -10.04 -10.45
C PRO A 217 2.73 -10.18 -10.38
N MET A 218 3.22 -11.39 -10.13
CA MET A 218 4.64 -11.69 -10.10
C MET A 218 5.20 -11.79 -11.52
N LEU A 219 6.27 -11.06 -11.82
CA LEU A 219 6.98 -11.12 -13.10
C LEU A 219 8.17 -12.06 -13.05
N VAL A 220 8.89 -12.07 -11.92
CA VAL A 220 9.97 -13.01 -11.63
C VAL A 220 10.04 -13.25 -10.13
N LEU A 221 10.26 -14.50 -9.73
CA LEU A 221 10.50 -14.90 -8.35
C LEU A 221 11.58 -15.97 -8.33
N TRP A 222 12.53 -15.78 -7.43
CA TRP A 222 13.56 -16.75 -7.09
C TRP A 222 13.58 -16.94 -5.57
N THR A 223 13.80 -18.17 -5.14
CA THR A 223 13.95 -18.58 -3.74
C THR A 223 15.24 -19.38 -3.60
N GLY A 224 16.07 -19.01 -2.62
CA GLY A 224 17.37 -19.61 -2.32
C GLY A 224 17.34 -20.71 -1.28
#